data_AF-A0A7N9CJN4-F1
#
_entry.id   AF-A0A7N9CJN4-F1
#
_cell.length_a   1.000
_cell.length_b   1.000
_cell.length_c   1.000
_cell.angle_alpha   90.00
_cell.angle_beta   90.00
_cell.angle_gamma   90.00
#
_symmetry.space_group_name_H-M   'P 1'
#
loop_
_entity.id
_entity.type
_entity.pdbx_description
1 polymer ?
#
loop_
_entity_poly.entity_id
_entity_poly.type
_entity_poly.pdbx_seq_one_letter_code
_entity_poly.pdbx_strand_id
1 'polypeptide(L)'
;MQTELPRPHREIPDIQSYCLLPGQSPAEIQIHDPLIQAQAKELTHFLQKIQEGRGVCYLFTQHVKNTVKSFGGLLRNTGIAYYQRQRFCEQMVQGSQLTEILVRKLATENHNGKKNEDRQKLLAPR
;
A
#
# COMPACT_ATOMS: atom_id res chain seq x y z
N MET A 1 -12.86 -14.41 16.77
CA MET A 1 -12.60 -13.48 15.65
C MET A 1 -11.13 -13.09 15.74
N GLN A 2 -10.26 -13.60 14.87
CA GLN A 2 -8.86 -13.12 14.81
C GLN A 2 -8.87 -11.76 14.11
N THR A 3 -8.81 -10.68 14.89
CA THR A 3 -8.38 -9.37 14.39
C THR A 3 -6.87 -9.45 14.20
N GLU A 4 -6.43 -9.72 12.98
CA GLU A 4 -5.01 -9.59 12.60
C GLU A 4 -4.57 -8.17 12.96
N LEU A 5 -3.62 -8.05 13.89
CA LEU A 5 -3.04 -6.75 14.27
C LEU A 5 -2.45 -6.09 13.01
N PRO A 6 -2.61 -4.77 12.82
CA PRO A 6 -1.93 -4.06 11.74
C PRO A 6 -0.43 -4.31 11.87
N ARG A 7 0.22 -4.79 10.79
CA ARG A 7 1.67 -4.93 10.79
C ARG A 7 2.29 -3.57 11.18
N PRO A 8 3.28 -3.55 12.08
CA PRO A 8 3.88 -2.31 12.55
C PRO A 8 4.32 -1.47 11.36
N HIS A 9 4.12 -0.16 11.45
CA HIS A 9 4.68 0.80 10.50
C HIS A 9 6.18 0.58 10.44
N ARG A 10 6.65 -0.09 9.38
CA ARG A 10 8.07 -0.09 9.05
C ARG A 10 8.37 1.30 8.53
N GLU A 11 9.24 2.01 9.22
CA GLU A 11 9.84 3.24 8.69
C GLU A 11 10.41 2.91 7.31
N ILE A 12 10.13 3.77 6.33
CA ILE A 12 10.75 3.66 5.01
C ILE A 12 12.15 4.26 5.19
N PRO A 13 13.22 3.46 5.14
CA PRO A 13 14.57 3.98 5.26
C PRO A 13 14.88 4.95 4.12
N ASP A 14 15.69 5.96 4.41
CA ASP A 14 16.16 6.94 3.43
C ASP A 14 16.80 6.21 2.25
N ILE A 15 16.40 6.55 1.04
CA ILE A 15 16.94 5.94 -0.18
C ILE A 15 18.45 6.15 -0.28
N GLN A 16 18.99 7.23 0.31
CA GLN A 16 20.43 7.46 0.42
C GLN A 16 21.15 6.33 1.18
N SER A 17 20.48 5.65 2.11
CA SER A 17 21.04 4.50 2.83
C SER A 17 21.33 3.31 1.91
N TYR A 18 20.66 3.19 0.77
CA TYR A 18 20.88 2.12 -0.21
C TYR A 18 21.93 2.48 -1.27
N CYS A 19 22.35 3.75 -1.32
CA CYS A 19 23.41 4.20 -2.22
C CYS A 19 24.82 3.92 -1.66
N LEU A 20 24.95 3.56 -0.37
CA LEU A 20 26.22 3.12 0.22
C LEU A 20 26.54 1.68 -0.21
N LEU A 21 27.62 1.51 -0.99
CA LEU A 21 28.25 0.21 -1.14
C LEU A 21 29.06 -0.14 0.12
N PRO A 22 29.20 -1.43 0.49
CA PRO A 22 30.01 -1.83 1.64
C PRO A 22 31.46 -1.38 1.43
N GLY A 23 31.93 -0.45 2.26
CA GLY A 23 33.31 0.06 2.25
C GLY A 23 33.47 1.56 1.93
N GLN A 24 32.41 2.30 1.58
CA GLN A 24 32.50 3.75 1.36
C GLN A 24 32.53 4.56 2.67
N SER A 25 33.51 5.45 2.79
CA SER A 25 33.62 6.41 3.91
C SER A 25 32.57 7.52 3.78
N PRO A 26 32.02 8.07 4.89
CA PRO A 26 31.13 9.23 4.87
C PRO A 26 31.72 10.45 4.14
N ALA A 27 33.05 10.53 4.01
CA ALA A 27 33.74 11.59 3.27
C ALA A 27 33.73 11.36 1.74
N GLU A 28 33.59 10.12 1.25
CA GLU A 28 33.49 9.80 -0.18
C GLU A 28 32.08 10.08 -0.75
N ILE A 29 31.09 10.28 0.13
CA ILE A 29 29.71 10.67 -0.21
C ILE A 29 29.64 12.14 -0.69
N GLN A 30 30.69 12.95 -0.46
CA GLN A 30 30.70 14.36 -0.89
C GLN A 30 30.68 14.57 -2.41
N ILE A 31 30.75 13.51 -3.22
CA ILE A 31 30.66 13.58 -4.69
C ILE A 31 29.38 12.91 -5.20
N HIS A 32 28.25 13.13 -4.53
CA HIS A 32 26.93 12.89 -5.13
C HIS A 32 26.32 14.23 -5.57
N ASP A 33 25.96 14.29 -6.85
CA ASP A 33 25.30 15.44 -7.48
C ASP A 33 24.12 15.92 -6.60
N PRO A 34 24.08 17.21 -6.20
CA PRO A 34 22.97 17.78 -5.42
C PRO A 34 21.59 17.48 -6.01
N LEU A 35 21.48 17.33 -7.34
CA LEU A 35 20.27 16.92 -8.02
C LEU A 35 19.84 15.49 -7.64
N ILE A 36 20.78 14.55 -7.57
CA ILE A 36 20.52 13.16 -7.17
C ILE A 36 20.06 13.09 -5.72
N GLN A 37 20.69 13.88 -4.83
CA GLN A 37 20.27 13.97 -3.43
C GLN A 37 18.87 14.57 -3.28
N ALA A 38 18.56 15.64 -4.01
CA ALA A 38 17.23 16.24 -4.01
C ALA A 38 16.17 15.23 -4.48
N GLN A 39 16.46 14.50 -5.57
CA GLN A 39 15.57 13.45 -6.09
C GLN A 39 15.38 12.29 -5.11
N ALA A 40 16.43 11.82 -4.44
CA ALA A 40 16.32 10.75 -3.44
C ALA A 40 15.44 11.18 -2.24
N LYS A 41 15.57 12.44 -1.80
CA LYS A 41 14.76 13.01 -0.74
C LYS A 41 13.29 13.16 -1.14
N GLU A 42 13.02 13.66 -2.34
CA GLU A 42 11.65 13.77 -2.87
C GLU A 42 10.98 12.40 -3.00
N LEU A 43 11.71 11.41 -3.51
CA LEU A 43 11.21 10.04 -3.65
C LEU A 43 10.92 9.40 -2.28
N THR A 44 11.80 9.61 -1.29
CA THR A 44 11.57 9.15 0.10
C THR A 44 10.30 9.77 0.68
N HIS A 45 10.11 11.08 0.50
CA HIS A 45 8.90 11.78 0.95
C HIS A 45 7.64 11.26 0.23
N PHE A 46 7.72 10.99 -1.08
CA PHE A 46 6.62 10.41 -1.84
C PHE A 46 6.23 9.01 -1.34
N LEU A 47 7.21 8.13 -1.10
CA LEU A 47 6.96 6.80 -0.55
C LEU A 47 6.36 6.86 0.86
N GLN A 48 6.79 7.82 1.70
CA GLN A 48 6.17 8.07 3.00
C GLN A 48 4.70 8.45 2.86
N LYS A 49 4.36 9.33 1.90
CA LYS A 49 2.96 9.70 1.62
C LYS A 49 2.11 8.53 1.13
N ILE A 50 2.67 7.66 0.29
CA ILE A 50 2.00 6.42 -0.11
C ILE A 50 1.73 5.52 1.11
N GLN A 51 2.70 5.41 2.02
CA GLN A 51 2.56 4.59 3.22
C GLN A 51 1.52 5.16 4.21
N GLU A 52 1.49 6.48 4.40
CA GLU A 52 0.41 7.18 5.13
C GLU A 52 -0.95 6.90 4.48
N GLY A 53 -1.04 7.04 3.15
CA GLY A 53 -2.25 6.73 2.38
C GLY A 53 -2.74 5.29 2.55
N ARG A 54 -1.82 4.30 2.59
CA ARG A 54 -2.15 2.90 2.89
C ARG A 54 -2.80 2.75 4.26
N GLY A 55 -2.25 3.40 5.28
CA GLY A 55 -2.78 3.38 6.64
C GLY A 55 -4.21 3.94 6.71
N VAL A 56 -4.43 5.11 6.12
CA VAL A 56 -5.76 5.75 6.04
C VAL A 56 -6.76 4.86 5.30
N CYS A 57 -6.36 4.26 4.17
CA CYS A 57 -7.26 3.40 3.39
C CYS A 57 -7.62 2.10 4.12
N TYR A 58 -6.69 1.52 4.88
CA TYR A 58 -6.99 0.37 5.72
C TYR A 58 -8.02 0.72 6.81
N LEU A 59 -7.82 1.84 7.51
CA LEU A 59 -8.75 2.30 8.53
C LEU A 59 -10.14 2.61 7.94
N PHE A 60 -10.18 3.29 6.80
CA PHE A 60 -11.40 3.57 6.06
C PHE A 60 -12.13 2.28 5.66
N THR A 61 -11.41 1.27 5.15
CA THR A 61 -11.97 -0.04 4.81
C THR A 61 -12.62 -0.71 6.02
N GLN A 62 -11.93 -0.71 7.18
CA GLN A 62 -12.48 -1.27 8.41
C GLN A 62 -13.72 -0.50 8.88
N HIS A 63 -13.70 0.83 8.80
CA HIS A 63 -14.86 1.65 9.14
C HIS A 63 -16.05 1.32 8.24
N VAL A 64 -15.87 1.26 6.92
CA VAL A 64 -16.94 0.91 5.98
C VAL A 64 -17.50 -0.47 6.33
N LYS A 65 -16.66 -1.48 6.53
CA LYS A 65 -17.11 -2.83 6.94
C LYS A 65 -17.96 -2.82 8.22
N ASN A 66 -17.53 -2.06 9.23
CA ASN A 66 -18.27 -1.94 10.49
C ASN A 66 -19.60 -1.21 10.30
N THR A 67 -19.62 -0.11 9.53
CA THR A 67 -20.84 0.63 9.20
C THR A 67 -21.83 -0.25 8.45
N VAL A 68 -21.36 -1.00 7.45
CA VAL A 68 -22.18 -1.95 6.69
C VAL A 68 -22.81 -3.01 7.61
N LYS A 69 -22.03 -3.56 8.53
CA LYS A 69 -22.51 -4.55 9.50
C LYS A 69 -23.56 -3.98 10.44
N SER A 70 -23.32 -2.79 11.01
CA SER A 70 -24.26 -2.11 11.90
C SER A 70 -25.55 -1.74 11.18
N PHE A 71 -25.45 -1.22 9.96
CA PHE A 71 -26.62 -0.84 9.15
C PHE A 71 -27.42 -2.08 8.72
N GLY A 72 -26.76 -3.17 8.33
CA GLY A 72 -27.45 -4.43 8.05
C GLY A 72 -28.22 -4.97 9.27
N GLY A 73 -27.68 -4.81 10.48
CA GLY A 73 -28.37 -5.12 11.73
C GLY A 73 -29.60 -4.23 11.98
N LEU A 74 -29.46 -2.92 11.76
CA LEU A 74 -30.57 -1.97 11.87
C LEU A 74 -31.68 -2.28 10.87
N LEU A 75 -31.31 -2.46 9.60
CA LEU A 75 -32.26 -2.81 8.54
C LEU A 75 -33.02 -4.08 8.90
N ARG A 76 -32.36 -5.08 9.50
CA ARG A 76 -33.03 -6.32 9.92
C ARG A 76 -34.18 -6.08 10.90
N ASN A 77 -34.01 -5.11 11.78
CA ASN A 77 -34.96 -4.76 12.84
C ASN A 77 -35.97 -3.69 12.40
N THR A 78 -35.80 -3.08 11.23
CA THR A 78 -36.77 -2.15 10.66
C THR A 78 -37.83 -2.86 9.81
N GLY A 79 -39.04 -2.31 9.74
CA GLY A 79 -40.11 -2.76 8.84
C GLY A 79 -39.88 -2.49 7.35
N ILE A 80 -38.64 -2.24 6.94
CA ILE A 80 -38.25 -1.98 5.54
C ILE A 80 -38.44 -3.25 4.71
N ALA A 81 -39.09 -3.10 3.55
CA ALA A 81 -39.34 -4.19 2.61
C ALA A 81 -38.05 -4.94 2.22
N TYR A 82 -38.16 -6.26 2.10
CA TYR A 82 -37.02 -7.17 1.87
C TYR A 82 -36.13 -6.75 0.68
N TYR A 83 -36.74 -6.42 -0.47
CA TYR A 83 -36.00 -6.05 -1.68
C TYR A 83 -35.18 -4.76 -1.51
N GLN A 84 -35.71 -3.75 -0.82
CA GLN A 84 -34.98 -2.50 -0.57
C GLN A 84 -33.79 -2.75 0.36
N ARG A 85 -34.01 -3.52 1.43
CA ARG A 85 -32.94 -3.95 2.34
C ARG A 85 -31.83 -4.71 1.60
N GLN A 86 -32.20 -5.62 0.71
CA GLN A 86 -31.26 -6.38 -0.11
C GLN A 86 -30.43 -5.47 -1.03
N ARG A 87 -31.07 -4.52 -1.74
CA ARG A 87 -30.39 -3.52 -2.59
C ARG A 87 -29.38 -2.68 -1.82
N PHE A 88 -29.72 -2.24 -0.60
CA PHE A 88 -28.78 -1.52 0.25
C PHE A 88 -27.60 -2.39 0.68
N CYS A 89 -27.85 -3.65 1.06
CA CYS A 89 -26.77 -4.59 1.38
C CYS A 89 -25.81 -4.81 0.21
N GLU A 90 -26.32 -4.93 -1.02
CA GLU A 90 -25.50 -5.07 -2.23
C GLU A 90 -24.61 -3.84 -2.46
N GLN A 91 -25.16 -2.63 -2.38
CA GLN A 91 -24.41 -1.38 -2.52
C GLN A 91 -23.31 -1.25 -1.46
N MET A 92 -23.62 -1.67 -0.24
CA MET A 92 -22.68 -1.67 0.88
C MET A 92 -21.50 -2.64 0.67
N VAL A 93 -21.78 -3.85 0.17
CA VAL A 93 -20.74 -4.82 -0.20
C VAL A 93 -19.86 -4.27 -1.33
N GLN A 94 -20.46 -3.67 -2.36
CA GLN A 94 -19.70 -3.04 -3.44
C GLN A 94 -18.79 -1.92 -2.92
N GLY A 95 -19.29 -1.06 -2.02
CA GLY A 95 -18.49 -0.03 -1.36
C GLY A 95 -17.28 -0.61 -0.64
N SER A 96 -17.46 -1.69 0.14
CA SER A 96 -16.35 -2.37 0.82
C SER A 96 -15.33 -2.99 -0.15
N GLN A 97 -15.76 -3.48 -1.30
CA GLN A 97 -14.85 -4.02 -2.31
C GLN A 97 -14.00 -2.91 -2.96
N LEU A 98 -14.59 -1.73 -3.20
CA LEU A 98 -13.87 -0.58 -3.72
C LEU A 98 -12.76 -0.11 -2.76
N THR A 99 -13.01 -0.14 -1.45
CA THR A 99 -11.98 0.21 -0.47
C THR A 99 -10.84 -0.82 -0.44
N GLU A 100 -11.15 -2.10 -0.59
CA GLU A 100 -10.12 -3.14 -0.72
C GLU A 100 -9.28 -2.98 -2.01
N ILE A 101 -9.90 -2.56 -3.12
CA ILE A 101 -9.18 -2.23 -4.36
C ILE A 101 -8.23 -1.05 -4.11
N LEU A 102 -8.67 -0.02 -3.40
CA LEU A 102 -7.85 1.14 -3.06
C LEU A 102 -6.64 0.74 -2.22
N VAL A 103 -6.84 -0.06 -1.17
CA VAL A 103 -5.75 -0.61 -0.34
C VAL A 103 -4.76 -1.39 -1.21
N ARG A 104 -5.25 -2.25 -2.12
CA ARG A 104 -4.38 -3.01 -3.03
C ARG A 104 -3.59 -2.10 -3.96
N LYS A 105 -4.24 -1.14 -4.63
CA LYS A 105 -3.56 -0.19 -5.54
C LYS A 105 -2.44 0.57 -4.85
N LEU A 106 -2.66 0.97 -3.60
CA LEU A 106 -1.63 1.63 -2.82
C LEU A 106 -0.51 0.66 -2.41
N ALA A 107 -0.80 -0.63 -2.21
CA ALA A 107 0.19 -1.64 -1.84
C ALA A 107 1.08 -2.14 -3.00
N THR A 108 0.62 -2.08 -4.26
CA THR A 108 1.27 -2.74 -5.41
C THR A 108 2.62 -2.14 -5.85
N GLU A 109 3.06 -1.01 -5.31
CA GLU A 109 4.42 -0.49 -5.61
C GLU A 109 5.57 -1.42 -5.16
N ASN A 110 5.29 -2.48 -4.39
CA ASN A 110 6.33 -3.39 -3.89
C ASN A 110 6.44 -4.75 -4.63
N HIS A 111 5.74 -4.96 -5.75
CA HIS A 111 5.64 -6.29 -6.40
C HIS A 111 5.94 -6.35 -7.91
N ASN A 112 6.88 -5.56 -8.43
CA ASN A 112 7.35 -5.73 -9.82
C ASN A 112 8.76 -6.36 -9.95
N GLY A 113 9.24 -7.04 -8.90
CA GLY A 113 10.59 -7.63 -8.83
C GLY A 113 10.73 -9.08 -9.29
N LYS A 114 9.87 -9.59 -10.18
CA LYS A 114 10.05 -10.94 -10.77
C LYS A 114 9.76 -10.94 -12.27
N LYS A 115 10.73 -10.49 -13.05
CA LYS A 115 10.95 -10.88 -14.45
C LYS A 115 12.35 -10.44 -14.89
N ASN A 116 13.37 -11.18 -14.47
CA ASN A 116 14.68 -11.17 -15.11
C ASN A 116 15.50 -12.39 -14.64
N GLU A 117 15.05 -13.60 -14.97
CA GLU A 117 15.93 -14.80 -14.88
C GLU A 117 16.25 -15.42 -16.25
N ASP A 118 15.71 -14.89 -17.36
CA ASP A 118 16.00 -15.44 -18.71
C ASP A 118 16.97 -14.61 -19.57
N ARG A 119 17.59 -13.55 -19.03
CA ARG A 119 18.54 -12.70 -19.78
C ARG A 119 20.03 -12.96 -19.52
N GLN A 120 20.40 -14.04 -18.82
CA GLN A 120 21.82 -14.39 -18.58
C GLN A 120 22.35 -15.59 -19.38
N LYS A 121 21.58 -16.17 -20.31
CA LYS A 121 22.04 -17.29 -21.16
C LYS A 121 22.37 -16.93 -22.62
N LEU A 122 22.62 -15.66 -22.93
CA LEU A 122 23.03 -15.24 -24.28
C LEU A 122 24.28 -14.35 -24.27
N LEU A 123 25.32 -14.78 -23.57
CA LEU A 123 26.69 -14.26 -23.74
C LEU A 123 27.68 -15.38 -23.44
N ALA A 124 27.80 -16.31 -24.38
CA ALA A 124 29.01 -17.12 -24.51
C ALA A 124 29.68 -16.71 -25.83
N PRO A 125 30.94 -16.23 -25.81
CA PRO A 125 31.69 -15.94 -27.02
C PRO A 125 31.98 -17.25 -27.79
N ARG A 126 31.94 -17.18 -29.12
CA ARG A 126 32.50 -18.22 -30.00
C ARG A 126 34.01 -18.08 -30.11
#